data_AF-A0A7W1Q6N9-F1
#
_entry.id   AF-A0A7W1Q6N9-F1
#
_cell.length_a   1.000
_cell.length_b   1.000
_cell.length_c   1.000
_cell.angle_alpha   90.00
_cell.angle_beta   90.00
_cell.angle_gamma   90.00
#
_symmetry.space_group_name_H-M   'P 1'
#
loop_
_entity.id
_entity.type
_entity.pdbx_description
1 polymer ?
#
loop_
_entity_poly.entity_id
_entity_poly.type
_entity_poly.pdbx_seq_one_letter_code
_entity_poly.pdbx_strand_id
1 'polypeptide(L)'
;MRRGFRRRPHDPERNAAEYVTGELSKRATRWLEAHLLHCEDCWREVLLGRLGRRIAAEAREQASAGLRDRVRGAVQFTSEGGPAGPAESLGP
;
A
#
# COMPACT_ATOMS: atom_id res chain seq x y z
N MET A 1 -32.38 5.33 11.14
CA MET A 1 -31.41 4.23 11.31
C MET A 1 -31.85 3.02 10.49
N ARG A 2 -31.35 2.83 9.26
CA ARG A 2 -31.69 1.65 8.44
C ARG A 2 -30.56 0.64 8.43
N ARG A 3 -30.97 -0.59 8.73
CA ARG A 3 -30.20 -1.81 8.98
C ARG A 3 -30.13 -2.62 7.68
N GLY A 4 -28.94 -3.02 7.22
CA GLY A 4 -28.77 -4.26 6.44
C GLY A 4 -27.99 -4.18 5.13
N PHE A 5 -26.71 -4.57 5.16
CA PHE A 5 -26.03 -5.41 4.16
C PHE A 5 -24.87 -6.07 4.93
N ARG A 6 -24.81 -7.41 4.96
CA ARG A 6 -23.99 -8.27 5.88
C ARG A 6 -22.85 -7.53 6.57
N ARG A 7 -23.11 -7.16 7.82
CA ARG A 7 -22.45 -6.06 8.52
C ARG A 7 -21.05 -6.45 8.93
N ARG A 8 -20.07 -5.92 8.22
CA ARG A 8 -18.84 -5.59 8.92
C ARG A 8 -19.21 -4.70 10.13
N PRO A 9 -18.63 -4.96 11.31
CA PRO A 9 -18.81 -4.06 12.44
C PRO A 9 -18.38 -2.64 12.04
N HIS A 10 -19.12 -1.66 12.53
CA HIS A 10 -18.75 -0.27 12.37
C HIS A 10 -17.57 0.03 13.29
N ASP A 11 -16.39 -0.04 12.69
CA ASP A 11 -15.10 0.24 13.32
C ASP A 11 -14.37 1.22 12.37
N PRO A 12 -14.49 2.54 12.62
CA PRO A 12 -13.96 3.55 11.72
C PRO A 12 -12.46 3.40 11.45
N GLU A 13 -11.67 3.25 12.51
CA GLU A 13 -10.21 3.14 12.44
C GLU A 13 -9.80 1.92 11.64
N ARG A 14 -10.30 0.74 12.01
CA ARG A 14 -9.90 -0.52 11.34
C ARG A 14 -10.37 -0.57 9.89
N ASN A 15 -11.62 -0.18 9.62
CA ASN A 15 -12.14 -0.21 8.25
C ASN A 15 -11.39 0.78 7.35
N ALA A 16 -11.04 1.96 7.86
CA ALA A 16 -10.24 2.94 7.12
C ALA A 16 -8.80 2.45 6.87
N ALA A 17 -8.15 1.87 7.88
CA ALA A 17 -6.80 1.33 7.76
C ALA A 17 -6.72 0.31 6.61
N GLU A 18 -7.57 -0.73 6.64
CA GLU A 18 -7.59 -1.79 5.63
C GLU A 18 -7.98 -1.27 4.23
N TYR A 19 -8.86 -0.27 4.15
CA TYR A 19 -9.23 0.35 2.86
C TYR A 19 -8.08 1.15 2.26
N VAL A 20 -7.39 1.92 3.09
CA VAL A 20 -6.30 2.80 2.67
C VAL A 20 -5.04 2.00 2.32
N THR A 21 -4.80 0.87 2.98
CA THR A 21 -3.71 -0.07 2.62
C THR A 21 -4.05 -0.96 1.42
N GLY A 22 -5.33 -1.06 1.05
CA GLY A 22 -5.79 -1.90 -0.06
C GLY A 22 -5.98 -3.37 0.31
N GLU A 23 -6.01 -3.69 1.61
CA GLU A 23 -6.20 -5.05 2.13
C GLU A 23 -7.66 -5.54 2.03
N LEU A 24 -8.60 -4.63 1.73
CA LEU A 24 -10.00 -5.01 1.52
C LEU A 24 -10.20 -5.81 0.23
N SER A 25 -10.98 -6.88 0.33
CA SER A 25 -11.56 -7.53 -0.84
C SER A 25 -12.43 -6.55 -1.63
N LYS A 26 -12.55 -6.73 -2.96
CA LYS A 26 -13.40 -5.88 -3.83
C LYS A 26 -14.82 -5.69 -3.32
N ARG A 27 -15.40 -6.72 -2.67
CA ARG A 27 -16.74 -6.64 -2.08
C ARG A 27 -16.76 -5.74 -0.85
N ALA A 28 -15.76 -5.83 0.01
CA ALA A 28 -15.62 -5.00 1.21
C ALA A 28 -15.33 -3.53 0.85
N THR A 29 -14.51 -3.29 -0.17
CA THR A 29 -14.27 -1.96 -0.76
C THR A 29 -15.59 -1.28 -1.13
N ARG A 30 -16.42 -1.93 -1.96
CA ARG A 30 -17.72 -1.36 -2.39
C ARG A 30 -18.68 -1.11 -1.23
N TRP A 31 -18.66 -1.98 -0.22
CA TRP A 31 -19.47 -1.78 0.99
C TRP A 31 -19.03 -0.53 1.75
N LEU A 32 -17.72 -0.37 1.97
CA LEU A 32 -17.20 0.78 2.70
C LEU A 32 -17.44 2.07 1.93
N GLU A 33 -17.26 2.08 0.61
CA GLU A 33 -17.54 3.24 -0.25
C GLU A 33 -18.99 3.72 -0.12
N ALA A 34 -19.95 2.79 -0.08
CA ALA A 34 -21.36 3.14 0.17
C ALA A 34 -21.61 3.63 1.61
N HIS A 35 -20.89 3.08 2.59
CA HIS A 35 -20.97 3.49 4.00
C HIS A 35 -20.40 4.90 4.23
N LEU A 36 -19.31 5.25 3.55
CA LEU A 36 -18.64 6.55 3.64
C LEU A 36 -19.57 7.72 3.28
N LEU A 37 -20.53 7.51 2.39
CA LEU A 37 -21.51 8.54 2.00
C LEU A 37 -22.45 8.95 3.14
N HIS A 38 -22.48 8.21 4.24
CA HIS A 38 -23.44 8.39 5.33
C HIS A 38 -22.80 8.41 6.72
N CYS A 39 -21.47 8.35 6.81
CA CYS A 39 -20.75 8.21 8.07
C CYS A 39 -19.49 9.06 8.10
N GLU A 40 -19.58 10.18 8.82
CA GLU A 40 -18.48 11.14 9.00
C GLU A 40 -17.26 10.55 9.72
N ASP A 41 -17.46 9.65 10.69
CA ASP A 41 -16.35 9.03 11.43
C ASP A 41 -15.48 8.19 10.50
N CYS A 42 -16.10 7.31 9.68
CA CYS A 42 -15.36 6.55 8.69
C CYS A 42 -14.71 7.44 7.62
N TRP A 43 -15.37 8.54 7.22
CA TRP A 43 -14.80 9.50 6.29
C TRP A 43 -13.55 10.18 6.84
N ARG A 44 -13.61 10.64 8.10
CA ARG A 44 -12.48 11.25 8.81
C ARG A 44 -11.28 10.30 8.88
N GLU A 45 -11.49 9.05 9.27
CA GLU A 45 -10.40 8.07 9.38
C GLU A 45 -9.76 7.75 8.02
N VAL A 46 -10.54 7.68 6.94
CA VAL A 46 -9.98 7.49 5.58
C VAL A 46 -9.12 8.68 5.17
N LEU A 47 -9.55 9.91 5.47
CA LEU A 47 -8.75 11.11 5.20
C LEU A 47 -7.44 11.12 6.00
N LEU A 48 -7.51 10.82 7.30
CA LEU A 48 -6.35 10.73 8.19
C LEU A 48 -5.36 9.66 7.71
N GLY A 49 -5.83 8.46 7.40
CA GLY A 49 -4.99 7.37 6.90
C GLY A 49 -4.29 7.71 5.57
N ARG A 50 -4.99 8.37 4.64
CA ARG A 50 -4.40 8.83 3.36
C ARG A 50 -3.33 9.90 3.59
N LEU A 51 -3.58 10.86 4.48
CA LEU A 51 -2.63 11.91 4.82
C LEU A 51 -1.37 11.33 5.48
N GLY A 52 -1.53 10.49 6.50
CA GLY A 52 -0.42 9.87 7.21
C GLY A 52 0.49 9.06 6.28
N ARG A 53 -0.10 8.33 5.33
CA ARG A 53 0.68 7.64 4.29
C ARG A 53 1.44 8.58 3.36
N ARG A 54 0.84 9.71 2.97
CA ARG A 54 1.53 10.71 2.14
C ARG A 54 2.75 11.28 2.88
N ILE A 55 2.56 11.70 4.13
CA ILE A 55 3.66 12.20 4.98
C ILE A 55 4.75 11.14 5.14
N ALA A 56 4.36 9.89 5.42
CA ALA A 56 5.32 8.80 5.55
C ALA A 56 6.03 8.46 4.23
N ALA A 57 5.40 8.66 3.08
CA ALA A 57 6.04 8.51 1.77
C ALA A 57 7.03 9.65 1.52
N GLU A 58 6.64 10.91 1.77
CA GLU A 58 7.51 12.09 1.65
C GLU A 58 8.73 12.01 2.59
N ALA A 59 8.54 11.55 3.82
CA ALA A 59 9.64 11.33 4.76
C ALA A 59 10.60 10.22 4.29
N ARG A 60 10.11 9.19 3.59
CA ARG A 60 10.97 8.17 2.96
C ARG A 60 11.67 8.68 1.70
N GLU A 61 11.01 9.54 0.92
CA GLU A 61 11.56 10.19 -0.28
C GLU A 61 12.79 11.07 0.07
N GLN A 62 12.85 11.59 1.29
CA GLN A 62 14.03 12.25 1.85
C GLN A 62 15.22 11.31 2.09
N ALA A 63 15.09 10.01 1.79
CA ALA A 63 16.24 9.16 1.49
C ALA A 63 17.21 9.92 0.58
N SER A 64 18.46 10.03 1.02
CA SER A 64 19.51 10.76 0.30
C SER A 64 19.53 10.35 -1.18
N ALA A 65 19.84 11.29 -2.09
CA ALA A 65 19.85 11.02 -3.53
C ALA A 65 20.62 9.73 -3.87
N GLY A 66 21.74 9.49 -3.19
CA GLY A 66 22.53 8.27 -3.35
C GLY A 66 21.87 6.96 -2.88
N LEU A 67 20.87 6.98 -2.00
CA LEU A 67 20.06 5.78 -1.71
C LEU A 67 19.05 5.52 -2.85
N ARG A 68 18.43 6.58 -3.39
CA ARG A 68 17.52 6.45 -4.55
C ARG A 68 18.25 5.93 -5.79
N ASP A 69 19.46 6.41 -6.06
CA ASP A 69 20.28 5.94 -7.18
C ASP A 69 20.70 4.48 -7.02
N ARG A 70 21.08 4.07 -5.81
CA ARG A 70 21.43 2.67 -5.52
C ARG A 70 20.24 1.73 -5.70
N VAL A 71 19.06 2.13 -5.23
CA VAL A 71 17.82 1.35 -5.42
C VAL A 71 17.47 1.26 -6.91
N ARG A 72 17.58 2.37 -7.65
CA ARG A 72 17.34 2.39 -9.10
C ARG A 72 18.29 1.45 -9.84
N GLY A 73 19.58 1.52 -9.54
CA GLY A 73 20.59 0.64 -10.13
C GLY A 73 20.34 -0.84 -9.80
N ALA A 74 19.97 -1.14 -8.55
CA ALA A 74 19.64 -2.51 -8.15
C ALA A 74 18.38 -3.05 -8.86
N VAL A 75 17.32 -2.25 -8.99
CA VAL A 75 16.09 -2.66 -9.67
C VAL A 75 16.32 -2.85 -11.17
N GLN A 76 17.08 -1.96 -11.82
CA GLN A 76 17.47 -2.10 -13.23
C GLN A 76 18.25 -3.40 -13.45
N PHE A 77 19.25 -3.66 -12.61
CA PHE A 77 20.05 -4.88 -12.66
C PHE A 77 19.22 -6.16 -12.48
N THR A 78 18.20 -6.13 -11.61
CA THR A 78 17.29 -7.28 -11.43
C THR A 78 16.26 -7.46 -12.54
N SER A 79 15.80 -6.36 -13.16
CA SER A 79 14.82 -6.39 -14.26
C SER A 79 15.43 -6.76 -15.60
N GLU A 80 16.72 -6.46 -15.82
CA GLU A 80 17.42 -6.77 -17.08
C GLU A 80 17.92 -8.22 -17.15
N GLY A 81 17.70 -9.04 -16.10
CA GLY A 81 18.21 -10.40 -16.03
C GLY A 81 19.71 -10.38 -15.74
N GLY A 82 20.07 -10.56 -14.47
CA GLY A 82 21.47 -10.65 -14.07
C GLY A 82 22.21 -11.71 -14.92
N PRO A 83 23.43 -11.42 -15.41
CA PRO A 83 24.20 -12.42 -16.12
C PRO A 83 24.46 -13.59 -15.17
N ALA A 84 24.09 -14.79 -15.62
CA ALA A 84 24.61 -16.03 -15.05
C ALA A 84 26.13 -15.88 -14.94
N GLY A 85 26.66 -16.00 -13.72
CA GLY A 85 28.10 -15.90 -13.47
C GLY A 85 28.87 -16.88 -14.35
N PRO A 86 30.12 -16.56 -14.73
CA PRO A 86 30.89 -17.41 -15.63
C PRO A 86 31.07 -18.79 -14.99
N ALA A 87 30.62 -19.82 -15.71
CA ALA A 87 30.92 -21.21 -15.40
C ALA A 87 32.44 -21.36 -15.42
N GLU A 88 33.03 -21.46 -14.24
CA GLU A 88 34.44 -21.79 -14.05
C GLU A 88 34.65 -23.22 -14.55
N SER A 89 35.22 -23.30 -15.74
CA SER A 89 35.61 -24.53 -16.43
C SER A 89 36.64 -25.30 -15.60
N LEU A 90 36.21 -26.39 -14.98
CA LEU A 90 37.08 -27.37 -14.33
C LEU A 90 37.44 -28.46 -15.36
N GLY A 91 38.67 -28.39 -15.89
CA GLY A 91 39.38 -29.50 -16.56
C GLY A 91 40.73 -29.70 -15.86
N PRO A 92 41.24 -30.94 -15.78
CA PRO A 92 41.89 -31.56 -16.93
C PRO A 92 41.19 -32.81 -17.49
#